data_AF-A0A838MTR0-F1
#
_entry.id   AF-A0A838MTR0-F1
#
_cell.length_a   1.000
_cell.length_b   1.000
_cell.length_c   1.000
_cell.angle_alpha   90.00
_cell.angle_beta   90.00
_cell.angle_gamma   90.00
#
_symmetry.space_group_name_H-M   'P 1'
#
loop_
_entity.id
_entity.type
_entity.pdbx_description
1 polymer ?
#
loop_
_entity_poly.entity_id
_entity_poly.type
_entity_poly.pdbx_seq_one_letter_code
_entity_poly.pdbx_strand_id
1 'polypeptide(L)'
;MKRETRARSLASMLVIFCLLAAPIAVSAKKGEKNYKRGLQHETAQQWERAAQEFALAVAANPSDTEYQLHYRRAIFQASQKFMEQGRTLAEQGDYKGAYNAYRQAYGYDPVNELALAEMQRMVRLQRERDGTGPNGNGNGSGAPPESSQLSPSAYQPEANGAAARITPASAQQVSGLPAARSEAKRIINYSGDLEQFVRQMATELEVNVIFDRDFPKRTINVSLRDVTAARALDLVFVSQGLFFQKLDRRTILVADQSKRPQYQQLVLRTFYLQNIDPNDARGLIQAALPATAGRTPQAIPNKATNSITVRDTPENIRLIEELLRGVDKYSAEVVMDEQI
;
A
#
# COMPACT_ATOMS: atom_id res chain seq x y z
N MET A 1 56.87 -4.72 40.87
CA MET A 1 56.45 -4.44 39.47
C MET A 1 55.06 -4.99 39.07
N LYS A 2 54.40 -5.89 39.82
CA LYS A 2 53.06 -6.45 39.45
C LYS A 2 51.82 -5.64 39.90
N ARG A 3 51.96 -4.65 40.82
CA ARG A 3 50.85 -3.79 41.29
C ARG A 3 50.56 -2.62 40.35
N GLU A 4 51.60 -2.05 39.76
CA GLU A 4 51.53 -0.92 38.80
C GLU A 4 50.75 -1.27 37.52
N THR A 5 50.90 -2.50 37.01
CA THR A 5 50.23 -2.95 35.78
C THR A 5 48.72 -3.18 35.97
N ARG A 6 48.28 -3.61 37.16
CA ARG A 6 46.86 -3.77 37.47
C ARG A 6 46.14 -2.42 37.64
N ALA A 7 46.80 -1.43 38.23
CA ALA A 7 46.25 -0.08 38.36
C ALA A 7 46.07 0.61 37.00
N ARG A 8 47.03 0.43 36.08
CA ARG A 8 46.95 0.94 34.70
C ARG A 8 45.85 0.24 33.87
N SER A 9 45.67 -1.07 34.05
CA SER A 9 44.61 -1.82 33.35
C SER A 9 43.20 -1.43 33.82
N LEU A 10 43.02 -1.16 35.13
CA LEU A 10 41.74 -0.70 35.68
C LEU A 10 41.42 0.74 35.25
N ALA A 11 42.43 1.63 35.24
CA ALA A 11 42.26 3.00 34.73
C ALA A 11 41.90 3.02 33.24
N SER A 12 42.53 2.18 32.42
CA SER A 12 42.21 2.07 30.99
C SER A 12 40.78 1.54 30.75
N MET A 13 40.31 0.61 31.59
CA MET A 13 38.96 0.05 31.48
C MET A 13 37.88 1.07 31.88
N LEU A 14 38.17 1.94 32.86
CA LEU A 14 37.29 3.02 33.30
C LEU A 14 37.19 4.15 32.26
N VAL A 15 38.29 4.49 31.58
CA VAL A 15 38.30 5.46 30.47
C VAL A 15 37.52 4.94 29.26
N ILE A 16 37.65 3.66 28.92
CA ILE A 16 36.87 3.03 27.83
C ILE A 16 35.38 2.99 28.18
N PHE A 17 35.01 2.69 29.44
CA PHE A 17 33.62 2.72 29.89
C PHE A 17 33.02 4.15 29.86
N CYS A 18 33.79 5.17 30.25
CA CYS A 18 33.36 6.57 30.15
C CYS A 18 33.26 7.06 28.68
N LEU A 19 34.08 6.55 27.76
CA LEU A 19 34.02 6.89 26.33
C LEU A 19 32.88 6.17 25.59
N LEU A 20 32.44 4.98 26.03
CA LEU A 20 31.27 4.31 25.46
C LEU A 20 29.93 4.81 26.04
N ALA A 21 29.92 5.42 27.22
CA ALA A 21 28.70 5.95 27.85
C ALA A 21 28.25 7.33 27.33
N ALA A 22 29.09 8.02 26.54
CA ALA A 22 28.81 9.37 26.03
C ALA A 22 28.72 9.38 24.50
N PRO A 23 27.60 8.87 23.92
CA PRO A 23 26.82 9.76 23.07
C PRO A 23 25.29 9.61 23.18
N ILE A 24 24.73 8.90 24.17
CA ILE A 24 23.27 8.66 24.22
C ILE A 24 22.50 9.86 24.81
N ALA A 25 23.12 10.70 25.64
CA ALA A 25 22.41 11.73 26.40
C ALA A 25 22.18 13.07 25.66
N VAL A 26 22.77 13.30 24.48
CA VAL A 26 22.67 14.61 23.80
C VAL A 26 21.44 14.70 22.86
N SER A 27 20.93 13.57 22.36
CA SER A 27 19.73 13.57 21.49
C SER A 27 18.41 13.66 22.25
N ALA A 28 18.35 13.23 23.53
CA ALA A 28 17.13 13.19 24.33
C ALA A 28 16.53 14.59 24.61
N LYS A 29 17.36 15.62 24.82
CA LYS A 29 16.87 16.99 25.12
C LYS A 29 16.24 17.70 23.92
N LYS A 30 16.48 17.25 22.69
CA LYS A 30 16.00 17.93 21.47
C LYS A 30 14.55 17.57 21.13
N GLY A 31 14.11 16.34 21.42
CA GLY A 31 12.74 15.88 21.18
C GLY A 31 11.72 16.54 22.12
N GLU A 32 12.07 16.70 23.40
CA GLU A 32 11.17 17.21 24.44
C GLU A 32 10.66 18.63 24.15
N LYS A 33 11.49 19.49 23.56
CA LYS A 33 11.09 20.86 23.18
C LYS A 33 10.03 20.85 22.09
N ASN A 34 10.21 20.04 21.05
CA ASN A 34 9.24 19.95 19.95
C ASN A 34 7.97 19.25 20.42
N TYR A 35 8.08 18.25 21.31
CA TYR A 35 6.93 17.62 21.94
C TYR A 35 6.06 18.63 22.71
N LYS A 36 6.66 19.49 23.56
CA LYS A 36 5.94 20.56 24.28
C LYS A 36 5.27 21.56 23.33
N ARG A 37 5.92 21.91 22.21
CA ARG A 37 5.31 22.76 21.17
C ARG A 37 4.16 22.07 20.45
N GLY A 38 4.31 20.78 20.13
CA GLY A 38 3.25 19.96 19.56
C GLY A 38 2.01 19.92 20.45
N LEU A 39 2.19 19.76 21.76
CA LEU A 39 1.10 19.81 22.74
C LEU A 39 0.38 21.18 22.76
N GLN A 40 1.13 22.28 22.65
CA GLN A 40 0.52 23.63 22.54
C GLN A 40 -0.30 23.80 21.26
N HIS A 41 0.17 23.24 20.14
CA HIS A 41 -0.60 23.26 18.89
C HIS A 41 -1.82 22.32 18.94
N GLU A 42 -1.71 21.19 19.63
CA GLU A 42 -2.81 20.25 19.86
C GLU A 42 -3.91 20.90 20.71
N THR A 43 -3.58 21.60 21.80
CA THR A 43 -4.58 22.33 22.61
C THR A 43 -5.21 23.50 21.84
N ALA A 44 -4.45 24.11 20.92
CA ALA A 44 -4.97 25.13 20.01
C ALA A 44 -5.72 24.56 18.78
N GLN A 45 -5.94 23.24 18.70
CA GLN A 45 -6.56 22.54 17.56
C GLN A 45 -5.85 22.78 16.21
N GLN A 46 -4.58 23.18 16.25
CA GLN A 46 -3.73 23.38 15.08
C GLN A 46 -3.06 22.05 14.70
N TRP A 47 -3.87 21.07 14.31
CA TRP A 47 -3.45 19.68 14.10
C TRP A 47 -2.31 19.51 13.09
N GLU A 48 -2.27 20.33 12.05
CA GLU A 48 -1.19 20.34 11.05
C GLU A 48 0.17 20.72 11.67
N ARG A 49 0.20 21.78 12.48
CA ARG A 49 1.43 22.24 13.16
C ARG A 49 1.82 21.30 14.27
N ALA A 50 0.83 20.76 14.99
CA ALA A 50 1.05 19.73 16.00
C ALA A 50 1.71 18.49 15.37
N ALA A 51 1.20 18.00 14.24
CA ALA A 51 1.78 16.87 13.52
C ALA A 51 3.23 17.11 13.09
N GLN A 52 3.57 18.33 12.63
CA GLN A 52 4.94 18.69 12.25
C GLN A 52 5.88 18.67 13.46
N GLU A 53 5.50 19.31 14.57
CA GLU A 53 6.30 19.36 15.79
C GLU A 53 6.44 17.97 16.43
N PHE A 54 5.39 17.16 16.43
CA PHE A 54 5.46 15.77 16.88
C PHE A 54 6.29 14.89 15.94
N ALA A 55 6.28 15.12 14.63
CA ALA A 55 7.17 14.41 13.71
C ALA A 55 8.65 14.68 14.05
N LEU A 56 8.99 15.93 14.40
CA LEU A 56 10.33 16.29 14.86
C LEU A 56 10.67 15.63 16.21
N ALA A 57 9.69 15.47 17.11
CA ALA A 57 9.87 14.77 18.38
C ALA A 57 10.11 13.26 18.16
N VAL A 58 9.29 12.61 17.32
CA VAL A 58 9.45 11.19 16.94
C VAL A 58 10.78 10.95 16.21
N ALA A 59 11.20 11.87 15.34
CA ALA A 59 12.50 11.79 14.67
C ALA A 59 13.68 11.88 15.64
N ALA A 60 13.54 12.65 16.74
CA ALA A 60 14.57 12.78 17.76
C ALA A 60 14.64 11.56 18.69
N ASN A 61 13.50 10.94 19.03
CA ASN A 61 13.44 9.69 19.79
C ASN A 61 12.33 8.77 19.24
N PRO A 62 12.65 7.88 18.29
CA PRO A 62 11.65 7.00 17.69
C PRO A 62 11.11 5.92 18.63
N SER A 63 11.82 5.58 19.71
CA SER A 63 11.39 4.57 20.68
C SER A 63 10.41 5.09 21.73
N ASP A 64 10.21 6.41 21.80
CA ASP A 64 9.29 7.02 22.75
C ASP A 64 7.83 6.80 22.33
N THR A 65 7.09 6.03 23.13
CA THR A 65 5.69 5.69 22.86
C THR A 65 4.76 6.90 22.97
N GLU A 66 5.09 7.88 23.81
CA GLU A 66 4.28 9.07 24.01
C GLU A 66 4.35 9.97 22.77
N TYR A 67 5.55 10.15 22.21
CA TYR A 67 5.74 10.93 20.97
C TYR A 67 5.02 10.27 19.80
N GLN A 68 5.11 8.95 19.68
CA GLN A 68 4.40 8.20 18.65
C GLN A 68 2.89 8.34 18.78
N LEU A 69 2.34 8.26 20.00
CA LEU A 69 0.91 8.37 20.25
C LEU A 69 0.38 9.75 19.83
N HIS A 70 1.02 10.82 20.30
CA HIS A 70 0.62 12.19 19.97
C HIS A 70 0.78 12.49 18.47
N TYR A 71 1.86 12.01 17.85
CA TYR A 71 2.04 12.13 16.40
C TYR A 71 0.89 11.45 15.64
N ARG A 72 0.56 10.19 15.97
CA ARG A 72 -0.55 9.44 15.34
C ARG A 72 -1.89 10.14 15.52
N ARG A 73 -2.16 10.67 16.72
CA ARG A 73 -3.37 11.44 16.98
C ARG A 73 -3.42 12.71 16.12
N ALA A 74 -2.32 13.46 16.05
CA ALA A 74 -2.27 14.71 15.32
C ALA A 74 -2.44 14.51 13.80
N ILE A 75 -1.79 13.51 13.20
CA ILE A 75 -1.96 13.22 11.77
C ILE A 75 -3.37 12.73 11.43
N PHE A 76 -3.99 11.94 12.32
CA PHE A 76 -5.38 11.52 12.15
C PHE A 76 -6.33 12.71 12.16
N GLN A 77 -6.21 13.58 13.16
CA GLN A 77 -7.06 14.79 13.27
C GLN A 77 -6.82 15.77 12.11
N ALA A 78 -5.56 15.93 11.68
CA ALA A 78 -5.24 16.72 10.49
C ALA A 78 -5.88 16.11 9.23
N SER A 79 -5.84 14.79 9.07
CA SER A 79 -6.51 14.10 7.96
C SER A 79 -8.01 14.37 7.95
N GLN A 80 -8.68 14.24 9.09
CA GLN A 80 -10.12 14.51 9.21
C GLN A 80 -10.47 15.96 8.86
N LYS A 81 -9.67 16.93 9.29
CA LYS A 81 -9.86 18.34 8.94
C LYS A 81 -9.79 18.57 7.42
N PHE A 82 -8.85 17.93 6.72
CA PHE A 82 -8.75 18.02 5.27
C PHE A 82 -9.86 17.25 4.54
N MET A 83 -10.40 16.18 5.14
CA MET A 83 -11.60 15.51 4.62
C MET A 83 -12.81 16.46 4.64
N GLU A 84 -13.01 17.18 5.74
CA GLU A 84 -14.09 18.16 5.87
C GLU A 84 -13.89 19.35 4.92
N GLN A 85 -12.66 19.85 4.79
CA GLN A 85 -12.34 20.89 3.81
C GLN A 85 -12.59 20.41 2.37
N GLY A 86 -12.22 19.18 2.04
CA GLY A 86 -12.51 18.60 0.72
C GLY A 86 -14.00 18.52 0.44
N ARG A 87 -14.79 18.12 1.45
CA ARG A 87 -16.25 18.03 1.35
C ARG A 87 -16.89 19.40 1.11
N THR A 88 -16.51 20.41 1.89
CA THR A 88 -17.03 21.77 1.72
C THR A 88 -16.69 22.37 0.35
N LEU A 89 -15.47 22.15 -0.16
CA LEU A 89 -15.08 22.56 -1.51
C LEU A 89 -15.86 21.81 -2.59
N ALA A 90 -16.11 20.51 -2.39
CA ALA A 90 -16.90 19.71 -3.31
C ALA A 90 -18.37 20.18 -3.37
N GLU A 91 -18.95 20.53 -2.22
CA GLU A 91 -20.29 21.09 -2.10
C GLU A 91 -20.39 22.48 -2.77
N GLN A 92 -19.31 23.26 -2.76
CA GLN A 92 -19.20 24.53 -3.49
C GLN A 92 -18.95 24.35 -5.00
N GLY A 93 -18.80 23.10 -5.48
CA GLY A 93 -18.50 22.77 -6.86
C GLY A 93 -17.04 22.99 -7.26
N ASP A 94 -16.15 23.37 -6.33
CA ASP A 94 -14.71 23.43 -6.56
C ASP A 94 -14.08 22.04 -6.43
N TYR A 95 -14.27 21.21 -7.46
CA TYR A 95 -13.76 19.84 -7.46
C TYR A 95 -12.23 19.78 -7.50
N LYS A 96 -11.56 20.78 -8.09
CA LYS A 96 -10.08 20.87 -8.10
C LYS A 96 -9.55 21.19 -6.70
N GLY A 97 -10.17 22.15 -6.01
CA GLY A 97 -9.87 22.46 -4.61
C GLY A 97 -10.12 21.25 -3.70
N ALA A 98 -11.29 20.61 -3.87
CA ALA A 98 -11.66 19.42 -3.11
C ALA A 98 -10.66 18.27 -3.29
N TYR A 99 -10.23 18.00 -4.53
CA TYR A 99 -9.20 17.00 -4.83
C TYR A 99 -7.89 17.27 -4.06
N ASN A 100 -7.43 18.52 -4.05
CA ASN A 100 -6.19 18.89 -3.37
C ASN A 100 -6.31 18.72 -1.85
N ALA A 101 -7.45 19.06 -1.26
CA ALA A 101 -7.74 18.83 0.15
C ALA A 101 -7.77 17.33 0.49
N TYR A 102 -8.47 16.50 -0.28
CA TYR A 102 -8.45 15.04 -0.07
C TYR A 102 -7.06 14.43 -0.26
N ARG A 103 -6.24 14.96 -1.18
CA ARG A 103 -4.84 14.55 -1.34
C ARG A 103 -4.01 14.87 -0.10
N GLN A 104 -4.23 16.03 0.52
CA GLN A 104 -3.59 16.38 1.79
C GLN A 104 -4.06 15.44 2.93
N ALA A 105 -5.36 15.14 3.00
CA ALA A 105 -5.90 14.19 3.98
C ALA A 105 -5.20 12.82 3.90
N TYR A 106 -5.03 12.30 2.68
CA TYR A 106 -4.33 11.04 2.42
C TYR A 106 -2.82 11.11 2.73
N GLY A 107 -2.20 12.28 2.54
CA GLY A 107 -0.80 12.52 2.88
C GLY A 107 -0.53 12.45 4.39
N TYR A 108 -1.47 12.89 5.23
CA TYR A 108 -1.37 12.79 6.68
C TYR A 108 -1.71 11.39 7.21
N ASP A 109 -2.75 10.75 6.67
CA ASP A 109 -3.13 9.37 7.04
C ASP A 109 -3.29 8.48 5.80
N PRO A 110 -2.25 7.68 5.47
CA PRO A 110 -2.31 6.74 4.36
C PRO A 110 -3.31 5.58 4.54
N VAL A 111 -3.83 5.38 5.76
CA VAL A 111 -4.85 4.36 6.07
C VAL A 111 -6.26 4.87 5.71
N ASN A 112 -6.42 6.17 5.47
CA ASN A 112 -7.68 6.79 5.08
C ASN A 112 -8.04 6.47 3.61
N GLU A 113 -8.52 5.25 3.34
CA GLU A 113 -8.97 4.82 2.01
C GLU A 113 -10.16 5.66 1.48
N LEU A 114 -10.94 6.28 2.37
CA LEU A 114 -12.04 7.17 1.99
C LEU A 114 -11.54 8.41 1.24
N ALA A 115 -10.40 8.99 1.65
CA ALA A 115 -9.78 10.12 0.95
C ALA A 115 -9.45 9.77 -0.52
N LEU A 116 -9.03 8.53 -0.78
CA LEU A 116 -8.74 8.05 -2.13
C LEU A 116 -10.00 7.93 -2.99
N ALA A 117 -11.07 7.38 -2.43
CA ALA A 117 -12.35 7.27 -3.12
C ALA A 117 -12.94 8.64 -3.47
N GLU A 118 -12.86 9.60 -2.55
CA GLU A 118 -13.32 10.97 -2.79
C GLU A 118 -12.46 11.71 -3.82
N MET A 119 -11.14 11.54 -3.81
CA MET A 119 -10.27 12.08 -4.87
C MET A 119 -10.72 11.60 -6.26
N GLN A 120 -11.00 10.31 -6.43
CA GLN A 120 -11.49 9.77 -7.70
C GLN A 120 -12.86 10.33 -8.07
N ARG A 121 -13.75 10.52 -7.08
CA ARG A 121 -15.06 11.15 -7.28
C ARG A 121 -14.92 12.59 -7.78
N MET A 122 -14.02 13.38 -7.21
CA MET A 122 -13.79 14.77 -7.64
C MET A 122 -13.29 14.84 -9.09
N VAL A 123 -12.42 13.93 -9.51
CA VAL A 123 -11.95 13.87 -10.90
C VAL A 123 -13.10 13.57 -11.87
N ARG A 124 -14.03 12.66 -11.50
CA ARG A 124 -15.21 12.38 -12.33
C ARG A 124 -16.14 13.58 -12.44
N LEU A 125 -16.52 14.17 -11.31
CA LEU A 125 -17.40 15.35 -11.26
C LEU A 125 -16.79 16.54 -12.04
N GLN A 126 -15.47 16.72 -11.97
CA GLN A 126 -14.78 17.73 -12.76
C GLN A 126 -14.91 17.46 -14.27
N ARG A 127 -14.75 16.21 -14.72
CA ARG A 127 -14.90 15.86 -16.15
C ARG A 127 -16.33 16.01 -16.65
N GLU A 128 -17.32 15.66 -15.82
CA GLU A 128 -18.74 15.87 -16.11
C GLU A 128 -19.04 17.37 -16.25
N ARG A 129 -18.50 18.20 -15.35
CA ARG A 129 -18.60 19.67 -15.44
C ARG A 129 -17.93 20.23 -16.69
N ASP A 130 -16.75 19.73 -17.03
CA ASP A 130 -15.97 20.17 -18.19
C ASP A 130 -16.48 19.59 -19.53
N GLY A 131 -17.60 18.85 -19.51
CA GLY A 131 -18.20 18.27 -20.72
C GLY A 131 -17.31 17.24 -21.45
N THR A 132 -16.27 16.73 -20.78
CA THR A 132 -15.30 15.78 -21.34
C THR A 132 -15.57 14.34 -20.87
N GLY A 133 -16.79 14.07 -20.39
CA GLY A 133 -17.24 12.72 -20.03
C GLY A 133 -17.59 11.87 -21.26
N PRO A 134 -17.68 10.53 -21.14
CA PRO A 134 -17.92 9.64 -22.28
C PRO A 134 -19.28 9.81 -22.98
N ASN A 135 -20.19 10.63 -22.45
CA ASN A 135 -21.56 10.85 -22.95
C ASN A 135 -21.82 12.31 -23.35
N GLY A 136 -20.95 12.87 -24.18
CA GLY A 136 -21.19 14.17 -24.83
C GLY A 136 -21.97 14.03 -26.13
N ASN A 137 -23.27 13.68 -26.08
CA ASN A 137 -24.22 14.07 -27.13
C ASN A 137 -25.63 14.20 -26.53
N GLY A 138 -26.21 15.39 -26.70
CA GLY A 138 -27.33 15.88 -25.90
C GLY A 138 -28.71 15.33 -26.26
N ASN A 139 -29.58 15.29 -25.26
CA ASN A 139 -30.85 16.03 -25.28
C ASN A 139 -31.44 16.06 -23.87
N GLY A 140 -31.93 17.22 -23.47
CA GLY A 140 -32.39 17.48 -22.11
C GLY A 140 -33.82 17.03 -21.82
N SER A 141 -34.04 16.67 -20.56
CA SER A 141 -35.22 17.00 -19.76
C SER A 141 -34.95 16.56 -18.32
N GLY A 142 -35.37 17.38 -17.36
CA GLY A 142 -34.80 17.46 -16.02
C GLY A 142 -35.25 16.42 -15.00
N ALA A 143 -34.41 16.26 -13.97
CA ALA A 143 -34.76 15.99 -12.56
C ALA A 143 -33.47 16.00 -11.69
N PRO A 144 -33.43 16.65 -10.52
CA PRO A 144 -32.51 16.31 -9.44
C PRO A 144 -33.24 15.49 -8.34
N PRO A 145 -32.57 14.99 -7.30
CA PRO A 145 -31.22 14.42 -7.19
C PRO A 145 -31.27 13.02 -6.53
N GLU A 146 -30.51 12.00 -6.95
CA GLU A 146 -30.26 10.86 -6.06
C GLU A 146 -29.06 9.99 -6.43
N SER A 147 -28.58 9.34 -5.36
CA SER A 147 -27.36 8.58 -5.18
C SER A 147 -27.00 7.53 -6.24
N SER A 148 -25.70 7.18 -6.21
CA SER A 148 -25.16 5.86 -6.59
C SER A 148 -24.96 5.62 -8.08
N GLN A 149 -23.70 5.54 -8.51
CA GLN A 149 -23.12 4.40 -9.26
C GLN A 149 -21.73 4.77 -9.76
N LEU A 150 -20.70 4.27 -9.06
CA LEU A 150 -19.36 4.17 -9.64
C LEU A 150 -19.36 3.01 -10.64
N SER A 151 -19.32 3.34 -11.93
CA SER A 151 -18.86 2.43 -12.98
C SER A 151 -17.36 2.66 -13.21
N PRO A 152 -16.51 1.62 -13.19
CA PRO A 152 -15.13 1.71 -13.62
C PRO A 152 -15.09 1.51 -15.14
N SER A 153 -14.50 2.45 -15.87
CA SER A 153 -14.25 2.25 -17.30
C SER A 153 -12.77 2.42 -17.63
N ALA A 154 -12.20 1.26 -17.98
CA ALA A 154 -11.30 0.98 -19.09
C ALA A 154 -10.14 1.96 -19.36
N TYR A 155 -8.93 1.43 -19.15
CA TYR A 155 -7.71 1.90 -19.78
C TYR A 155 -7.75 1.54 -21.26
N GLN A 156 -7.60 2.53 -22.14
CA GLN A 156 -7.42 2.31 -23.57
C GLN A 156 -6.23 3.18 -24.02
N PRO A 157 -5.19 2.61 -24.64
CA PRO A 157 -4.05 3.39 -25.12
C PRO A 157 -4.36 3.83 -26.55
N GLU A 158 -4.37 5.15 -26.80
CA GLU A 158 -4.38 5.66 -28.17
C GLU A 158 -3.14 6.52 -28.44
N ALA A 159 -2.55 6.21 -29.59
CA ALA A 159 -1.31 6.76 -30.11
C ALA A 159 -1.56 8.02 -30.94
N ASN A 160 -0.51 8.84 -30.99
CA ASN A 160 -0.16 9.83 -32.01
C ASN A 160 -1.00 11.13 -32.17
N GLY A 161 -0.37 12.22 -31.72
CA GLY A 161 0.25 13.16 -32.66
C GLY A 161 -0.41 14.53 -32.85
N ALA A 162 0.16 15.58 -32.26
CA ALA A 162 0.30 16.89 -32.89
C ALA A 162 1.27 17.79 -32.10
N ALA A 163 2.16 18.45 -32.84
CA ALA A 163 3.26 19.25 -32.36
C ALA A 163 2.83 20.63 -31.83
N ALA A 164 3.50 21.11 -30.78
CA ALA A 164 3.69 22.54 -30.55
C ALA A 164 5.07 22.77 -29.92
N ARG A 165 5.97 23.34 -30.72
CA ARG A 165 7.29 23.84 -30.32
C ARG A 165 7.11 25.10 -29.46
N ILE A 166 7.70 25.12 -28.28
CA ILE A 166 8.16 26.37 -27.65
C ILE A 166 9.52 26.10 -26.98
N THR A 167 10.47 26.98 -27.26
CA THR A 167 11.90 27.00 -26.87
C THR A 167 12.14 27.20 -25.37
N PRO A 168 13.36 26.92 -24.87
CA PRO A 168 13.63 26.59 -23.47
C PRO A 168 13.93 27.84 -22.63
N ALA A 169 13.35 27.90 -21.42
CA ALA A 169 13.80 28.82 -20.37
C ALA A 169 13.72 28.11 -19.01
N SER A 170 14.87 27.68 -18.53
CA SER A 170 15.27 27.62 -17.11
C SER A 170 14.31 26.94 -16.12
N ALA A 171 14.15 25.62 -16.23
CA ALA A 171 13.63 24.80 -15.14
C ALA A 171 14.79 24.25 -14.29
N GLN A 172 15.02 24.88 -13.15
CA GLN A 172 15.84 24.33 -12.08
C GLN A 172 15.29 22.96 -11.67
N GLN A 173 16.20 21.98 -11.64
CA GLN A 173 15.96 20.60 -11.27
C GLN A 173 15.38 20.51 -9.86
N VAL A 174 14.09 20.20 -9.75
CA VAL A 174 13.53 19.56 -8.56
C VAL A 174 13.59 18.05 -8.81
N SER A 175 14.74 17.47 -8.45
CA SER A 175 14.86 16.03 -8.24
C SER A 175 13.90 15.61 -7.13
N GLY A 176 13.08 14.59 -7.35
CA GLY A 176 12.35 13.94 -6.26
C GLY A 176 10.99 13.33 -6.55
N LEU A 177 10.68 12.93 -7.78
CA LEU A 177 9.77 11.80 -7.98
C LEU A 177 10.66 10.54 -8.01
N PRO A 178 10.42 9.49 -7.20
CA PRO A 178 11.07 8.22 -7.47
C PRO A 178 10.61 7.82 -8.87
N ALA A 179 11.55 7.85 -9.82
CA ALA A 179 11.33 7.32 -11.15
C ALA A 179 10.72 5.93 -10.98
N ALA A 180 9.69 5.62 -11.76
CA ALA A 180 9.38 4.24 -12.07
C ALA A 180 10.71 3.63 -12.52
N ARG A 181 11.35 2.84 -11.65
CA ARG A 181 12.68 2.32 -11.90
C ARG A 181 12.58 1.55 -13.20
N SER A 182 13.28 2.03 -14.22
CA SER A 182 13.52 1.26 -15.43
C SER A 182 14.33 0.05 -14.99
N GLU A 183 13.66 -1.06 -14.68
CA GLU A 183 14.31 -2.33 -14.42
C GLU A 183 15.07 -2.72 -15.68
N ALA A 184 16.40 -2.58 -15.65
CA ALA A 184 17.23 -2.88 -16.79
C ALA A 184 17.15 -4.39 -17.09
N LYS A 185 16.60 -4.73 -18.26
CA LYS A 185 16.63 -6.11 -18.77
C LYS A 185 18.07 -6.47 -19.10
N ARG A 186 18.51 -7.65 -18.69
CA ARG A 186 19.88 -8.11 -18.91
C ARG A 186 19.99 -9.62 -18.98
N ILE A 187 21.17 -10.06 -19.37
CA ILE A 187 21.57 -11.46 -19.35
C ILE A 187 22.08 -11.77 -17.94
N ILE A 188 21.45 -12.76 -17.28
CA ILE A 188 21.82 -13.24 -15.96
C ILE A 188 22.34 -14.67 -16.12
N ASN A 189 23.65 -14.81 -16.03
CA ASN A 189 24.32 -16.11 -16.00
C ASN A 189 24.88 -16.30 -14.59
N TYR A 190 24.39 -17.30 -13.87
CA TYR A 190 24.78 -17.57 -12.50
C TYR A 190 24.89 -19.07 -12.28
N SER A 191 26.00 -19.50 -11.67
CA SER A 191 26.16 -20.86 -11.15
C SER A 191 26.76 -20.78 -9.76
N GLY A 192 26.08 -21.36 -8.77
CA GLY A 192 26.49 -21.27 -7.38
C GLY A 192 25.34 -21.53 -6.43
N ASP A 193 25.49 -21.07 -5.18
CA ASP A 193 24.48 -21.26 -4.14
C ASP A 193 23.19 -20.48 -4.42
N LEU A 194 22.05 -21.13 -4.18
CA LEU A 194 20.71 -20.55 -4.32
C LEU A 194 20.52 -19.35 -3.38
N GLU A 195 20.97 -19.46 -2.13
CA GLU A 195 20.85 -18.37 -1.17
C GLU A 195 21.59 -17.11 -1.64
N GLN A 196 22.80 -17.28 -2.16
CA GLN A 196 23.62 -16.19 -2.70
C GLN A 196 22.97 -15.55 -3.93
N PHE A 197 22.43 -16.35 -4.84
CA PHE A 197 21.67 -15.85 -5.99
C PHE A 197 20.51 -14.96 -5.54
N VAL A 198 19.70 -15.44 -4.59
CA VAL A 198 18.54 -14.69 -4.08
C VAL A 198 18.96 -13.39 -3.41
N ARG A 199 20.03 -13.42 -2.60
CA ARG A 199 20.60 -12.22 -1.96
C ARG A 199 21.09 -11.20 -3.00
N GLN A 200 21.77 -11.66 -4.05
CA GLN A 200 22.26 -10.80 -5.12
C GLN A 200 21.11 -10.10 -5.85
N MET A 201 20.10 -10.87 -6.29
CA MET A 201 18.94 -10.30 -6.99
C MET A 201 18.16 -9.33 -6.10
N ALA A 202 18.00 -9.65 -4.82
CA ALA A 202 17.31 -8.78 -3.88
C ALA A 202 18.07 -7.49 -3.56
N THR A 203 19.41 -7.54 -3.52
CA THR A 203 20.26 -6.36 -3.37
C THR A 203 20.04 -5.39 -4.53
N GLU A 204 19.91 -5.90 -5.75
CA GLU A 204 19.65 -5.08 -6.93
C GLU A 204 18.23 -4.50 -6.94
N LEU A 205 17.27 -5.19 -6.33
CA LEU A 205 15.92 -4.68 -6.10
C LEU A 205 15.85 -3.73 -4.90
N GLU A 206 16.95 -3.56 -4.15
CA GLU A 206 17.01 -2.82 -2.89
C GLU A 206 15.99 -3.32 -1.84
N VAL A 207 15.81 -4.64 -1.77
CA VAL A 207 14.96 -5.29 -0.77
C VAL A 207 15.78 -6.17 0.16
N ASN A 208 15.46 -6.11 1.45
CA ASN A 208 15.98 -7.01 2.47
C ASN A 208 15.37 -8.40 2.30
N VAL A 209 16.19 -9.44 2.45
CA VAL A 209 15.73 -10.84 2.40
C VAL A 209 15.99 -11.51 3.74
N ILE A 210 14.95 -12.18 4.22
CA ILE A 210 15.01 -13.12 5.33
C ILE A 210 14.75 -14.51 4.77
N PHE A 211 15.53 -15.49 5.20
CA PHE A 211 15.34 -16.88 4.82
C PHE A 211 14.66 -17.63 5.96
N ASP A 212 13.77 -18.54 5.63
CA ASP A 212 13.24 -19.51 6.59
C ASP A 212 14.37 -20.30 7.26
N ARG A 213 14.15 -20.72 8.51
CA ARG A 213 15.15 -21.46 9.30
C ARG A 213 15.68 -22.70 8.58
N ASP A 214 14.81 -23.39 7.86
CA ASP A 214 15.11 -24.65 7.17
C ASP A 214 15.27 -24.41 5.65
N PHE A 215 15.73 -23.23 5.24
CA PHE A 215 15.94 -22.88 3.84
C PHE A 215 16.92 -23.87 3.15
N PRO A 216 16.58 -24.41 1.97
CA PRO A 216 17.37 -25.46 1.34
C PRO A 216 18.72 -24.95 0.86
N LYS A 217 19.81 -25.58 1.34
CA LYS A 217 21.16 -25.36 0.83
C LYS A 217 21.36 -26.15 -0.46
N ARG A 218 21.11 -25.50 -1.60
CA ARG A 218 21.21 -26.10 -2.94
C ARG A 218 21.99 -25.17 -3.87
N THR A 219 22.66 -25.76 -4.85
CA THR A 219 23.27 -25.01 -5.95
C THR A 219 22.33 -24.96 -7.14
N ILE A 220 22.37 -23.86 -7.87
CA ILE A 220 21.60 -23.64 -9.09
C ILE A 220 22.51 -23.24 -10.25
N ASN A 221 22.07 -23.56 -11.46
CA ASN A 221 22.66 -23.06 -12.69
C ASN A 221 21.55 -22.38 -13.49
N VAL A 222 21.68 -21.07 -13.67
CA VAL A 222 20.66 -20.19 -14.23
C VAL A 222 21.29 -19.38 -15.35
N SER A 223 20.70 -19.47 -16.53
CA SER A 223 21.04 -18.65 -17.70
C SER A 223 19.76 -18.03 -18.24
N LEU A 224 19.53 -16.77 -17.93
CA LEU A 224 18.35 -16.00 -18.37
C LEU A 224 18.81 -14.85 -19.26
N ARG A 225 18.03 -14.52 -20.29
CA ARG A 225 18.30 -13.40 -21.21
C ARG A 225 17.10 -12.46 -21.22
N ASP A 226 17.36 -11.16 -21.33
CA ASP A 226 16.34 -10.10 -21.34
C ASP A 226 15.36 -10.13 -20.16
N VAL A 227 15.85 -10.48 -18.97
CA VAL A 227 15.04 -10.51 -17.75
C VAL A 227 15.46 -9.42 -16.76
N THR A 228 14.50 -8.96 -15.97
CA THR A 228 14.75 -8.08 -14.82
C THR A 228 15.11 -8.91 -13.59
N ALA A 229 15.69 -8.29 -12.55
CA ALA A 229 16.03 -8.99 -11.30
C ALA A 229 14.78 -9.60 -10.61
N ALA A 230 13.66 -8.87 -10.62
CA ALA A 230 12.39 -9.35 -10.10
C ALA A 230 11.89 -10.57 -10.87
N ARG A 231 11.91 -10.50 -12.21
CA ARG A 231 11.50 -11.63 -13.05
C ARG A 231 12.41 -12.84 -12.89
N ALA A 232 13.71 -12.63 -12.72
CA ALA A 232 14.66 -13.70 -12.49
C ALA A 232 14.42 -14.43 -11.16
N LEU A 233 14.14 -13.68 -10.08
CA LEU A 233 13.72 -14.26 -8.80
C LEU A 233 12.45 -15.09 -8.95
N ASP A 234 11.42 -14.57 -9.60
CA ASP A 234 10.17 -15.30 -9.83
C ASP A 234 10.41 -16.63 -10.55
N LEU A 235 11.19 -16.62 -11.63
CA LEU A 235 11.49 -17.82 -12.41
C LEU A 235 12.27 -18.85 -11.59
N VAL A 236 13.26 -18.42 -10.81
CA VAL A 236 14.04 -19.32 -9.96
C VAL A 236 13.18 -19.87 -8.81
N PHE A 237 12.32 -19.06 -8.21
CA PHE A 237 11.41 -19.53 -7.18
C PHE A 237 10.45 -20.58 -7.71
N VAL A 238 9.86 -20.36 -8.89
CA VAL A 238 9.01 -21.37 -9.55
C VAL A 238 9.80 -22.65 -9.84
N SER A 239 11.01 -22.54 -10.39
CA SER A 239 11.86 -23.70 -10.70
C SER A 239 12.28 -24.49 -9.47
N GLN A 240 12.56 -23.82 -8.34
CA GLN A 240 13.09 -24.43 -7.12
C GLN A 240 12.00 -24.78 -6.10
N GLY A 241 10.73 -24.52 -6.39
CA GLY A 241 9.62 -24.74 -5.46
C GLY A 241 9.70 -23.81 -4.23
N LEU A 242 10.18 -22.59 -4.42
CA LEU A 242 10.22 -21.55 -3.38
C LEU A 242 9.06 -20.57 -3.57
N PHE A 243 8.73 -19.86 -2.50
CA PHE A 243 7.88 -18.69 -2.56
C PHE A 243 8.46 -17.58 -1.70
N PHE A 244 7.97 -16.36 -1.91
CA PHE A 244 8.24 -15.25 -1.01
C PHE A 244 6.95 -14.70 -0.41
N GLN A 245 7.06 -14.22 0.83
CA GLN A 245 6.03 -13.45 1.51
C GLN A 245 6.58 -12.06 1.80
N LYS A 246 5.83 -11.02 1.42
CA LYS A 246 6.17 -9.64 1.79
C LYS A 246 5.87 -9.45 3.27
N LEU A 247 6.90 -9.12 4.06
CA LEU A 247 6.77 -8.80 5.48
C LEU A 247 6.64 -7.29 5.69
N ASP A 248 7.38 -6.49 4.92
CA ASP A 248 7.35 -5.03 4.98
C ASP A 248 7.64 -4.43 3.59
N ARG A 249 7.59 -3.09 3.46
CA ARG A 249 7.82 -2.35 2.21
C ARG A 249 9.15 -2.71 1.53
N ARG A 250 10.17 -3.06 2.31
CA ARG A 250 11.51 -3.43 1.82
C ARG A 250 11.97 -4.78 2.35
N THR A 251 11.10 -5.64 2.84
CA THR A 251 11.53 -6.92 3.43
C THR A 251 10.67 -8.07 2.94
N ILE A 252 11.34 -9.08 2.39
CA ILE A 252 10.71 -10.33 1.94
C ILE A 252 11.24 -11.51 2.75
N LEU A 253 10.36 -12.44 3.08
CA LEU A 253 10.70 -13.76 3.60
C LEU A 253 10.67 -14.76 2.45
N VAL A 254 11.72 -15.56 2.30
CA VAL A 254 11.79 -16.62 1.29
C VAL A 254 11.79 -17.98 1.96
N ALA A 255 10.89 -18.86 1.51
CA ALA A 255 10.67 -20.17 2.09
C ALA A 255 10.26 -21.20 1.03
N ASP A 256 10.26 -22.48 1.41
CA ASP A 256 9.79 -23.58 0.57
C ASP A 256 8.26 -23.55 0.40
N GLN A 257 7.74 -23.84 -0.79
CA GLN A 257 6.30 -23.81 -1.11
C GLN A 257 5.46 -24.64 -0.12
N SER A 258 6.00 -25.71 0.45
CA SER A 258 5.33 -26.52 1.48
C SER A 258 5.00 -25.74 2.76
N LYS A 259 5.78 -24.70 3.09
CA LYS A 259 5.58 -23.83 4.26
C LYS A 259 4.70 -22.62 3.95
N ARG A 260 4.17 -22.51 2.72
CA ARG A 260 3.27 -21.42 2.34
C ARG A 260 2.09 -21.22 3.28
N PRO A 261 1.38 -22.26 3.76
CA PRO A 261 0.26 -22.07 4.70
C PRO A 261 0.67 -21.48 6.05
N GLN A 262 1.94 -21.58 6.45
CA GLN A 262 2.44 -21.06 7.73
C GLN A 262 2.79 -19.57 7.67
N TYR A 263 3.26 -19.11 6.51
CA TYR A 263 3.71 -17.72 6.32
C TYR A 263 2.72 -16.85 5.56
N GLN A 264 1.81 -17.46 4.80
CA GLN A 264 0.80 -16.71 4.06
C GLN A 264 -0.16 -16.05 5.03
N GLN A 265 -0.25 -14.72 4.95
CA GLN A 265 -1.22 -13.97 5.73
C GLN A 265 -2.60 -14.17 5.13
N LEU A 266 -3.45 -14.89 5.86
CA LEU A 266 -4.85 -15.09 5.53
C LEU A 266 -5.71 -14.17 6.38
N VAL A 267 -6.72 -13.56 5.78
CA VAL A 267 -7.71 -12.74 6.47
C VAL A 267 -9.09 -13.38 6.31
N LEU A 268 -9.96 -13.16 7.29
CA LEU A 268 -11.36 -13.54 7.21
C LEU A 268 -12.19 -12.30 6.90
N ARG A 269 -13.07 -12.40 5.90
CA ARG A 269 -14.04 -11.36 5.60
C ARG A 269 -15.40 -11.96 5.31
N THR A 270 -16.44 -11.39 5.90
CA THR A 270 -17.83 -11.74 5.65
C THR A 270 -18.42 -10.76 4.65
N PHE A 271 -19.01 -11.31 3.58
CA PHE A 271 -19.74 -10.57 2.56
C PHE A 271 -21.23 -10.82 2.74
N TYR A 272 -21.99 -9.74 2.92
CA TYR A 272 -23.45 -9.80 2.91
C TYR A 272 -23.92 -9.70 1.47
N LEU A 273 -24.80 -10.62 1.07
CA LEU A 273 -25.33 -10.77 -0.28
C LEU A 273 -26.75 -10.20 -0.32
N GLN A 274 -27.16 -9.63 -1.45
CA GLN A 274 -28.48 -9.02 -1.61
C GLN A 274 -29.43 -9.92 -2.42
N ASN A 275 -28.95 -10.46 -3.54
CA ASN A 275 -29.77 -11.15 -4.54
C ASN A 275 -29.31 -12.61 -4.79
N ILE A 276 -28.01 -12.91 -4.67
CA ILE A 276 -27.46 -14.26 -4.92
C ILE A 276 -27.56 -15.20 -3.69
N ASP A 277 -27.89 -16.48 -3.90
CA ASP A 277 -27.85 -17.49 -2.81
C ASP A 277 -26.39 -17.72 -2.36
N PRO A 278 -26.13 -17.81 -1.04
CA PRO A 278 -24.78 -18.02 -0.52
C PRO A 278 -24.05 -19.26 -1.08
N ASN A 279 -24.75 -20.31 -1.49
CA ASN A 279 -24.13 -21.50 -2.08
C ASN A 279 -23.70 -21.28 -3.53
N ASP A 280 -24.48 -20.53 -4.29
CA ASP A 280 -24.14 -20.15 -5.66
C ASP A 280 -22.94 -19.20 -5.64
N ALA A 281 -22.95 -18.23 -4.72
CA ALA A 281 -21.80 -17.35 -4.46
C ALA A 281 -20.54 -18.16 -4.10
N ARG A 282 -20.66 -19.19 -3.24
CA ARG A 282 -19.54 -20.11 -2.95
C ARG A 282 -19.03 -20.81 -4.20
N GLY A 283 -19.93 -21.33 -5.05
CA GLY A 283 -19.58 -21.99 -6.29
C GLY A 283 -18.82 -21.06 -7.25
N LEU A 284 -19.27 -19.83 -7.39
CA LEU A 284 -18.61 -18.80 -8.20
C LEU A 284 -17.21 -18.47 -7.68
N ILE A 285 -17.04 -18.31 -6.37
CA ILE A 285 -15.73 -18.04 -5.76
C ILE A 285 -14.77 -19.21 -6.01
N GLN A 286 -15.24 -20.45 -5.87
CA GLN A 286 -14.43 -21.64 -6.11
C GLN A 286 -14.04 -21.80 -7.58
N ALA A 287 -14.93 -21.45 -8.51
CA ALA A 287 -14.67 -21.50 -9.95
C ALA A 287 -13.72 -20.37 -10.40
N ALA A 288 -13.92 -19.15 -9.91
CA ALA A 288 -13.10 -17.99 -10.28
C ALA A 288 -11.69 -18.08 -9.71
N LEU A 289 -11.55 -18.63 -8.49
CA LEU A 289 -10.29 -18.71 -7.79
C LEU A 289 -10.05 -20.14 -7.27
N PRO A 290 -9.61 -21.08 -8.15
CA PRO A 290 -9.45 -22.48 -7.78
C PRO A 290 -8.37 -22.70 -6.70
N ALA A 291 -8.50 -23.80 -5.97
CA ALA A 291 -7.46 -24.24 -5.03
C ALA A 291 -6.15 -24.48 -5.80
N THR A 292 -5.08 -23.85 -5.34
CA THR A 292 -3.72 -24.01 -5.89
C THR A 292 -2.80 -24.49 -4.79
N ALA A 293 -1.61 -24.98 -5.14
CA ALA A 293 -0.65 -25.51 -4.18
C ALA A 293 -0.35 -24.49 -3.05
N GLY A 294 -0.85 -24.77 -1.84
CA GLY A 294 -0.71 -23.92 -0.66
C GLY A 294 -1.87 -22.95 -0.40
N ARG A 295 -2.95 -22.97 -1.20
CA ARG A 295 -4.16 -22.17 -1.00
C ARG A 295 -5.40 -23.08 -0.93
N THR A 296 -6.00 -23.15 0.25
CA THR A 296 -7.31 -23.79 0.47
C THR A 296 -8.35 -22.72 0.73
N PRO A 297 -9.04 -22.20 -0.32
CA PRO A 297 -10.05 -21.16 -0.11
C PRO A 297 -11.18 -21.73 0.74
N GLN A 298 -11.34 -21.21 1.96
CA GLN A 298 -12.45 -21.59 2.83
C GLN A 298 -13.55 -20.55 2.67
N ALA A 299 -14.64 -20.94 2.02
CA ALA A 299 -15.83 -20.12 1.86
C ALA A 299 -17.00 -20.81 2.56
N ILE A 300 -17.49 -20.18 3.62
CA ILE A 300 -18.52 -20.69 4.52
C ILE A 300 -19.79 -19.87 4.28
N PRO A 301 -20.78 -20.42 3.57
CA PRO A 301 -22.05 -19.76 3.34
C PRO A 301 -22.93 -19.81 4.60
N ASN A 302 -23.66 -18.72 4.86
CA ASN A 302 -24.67 -18.63 5.91
C ASN A 302 -25.98 -18.10 5.31
N LYS A 303 -26.97 -18.99 5.19
CA LYS A 303 -28.30 -18.66 4.65
C LYS A 303 -29.12 -17.77 5.58
N ALA A 304 -28.97 -17.89 6.90
CA ALA A 304 -29.80 -17.15 7.86
C ALA A 304 -29.54 -15.63 7.78
N THR A 305 -28.31 -15.23 7.46
CA THR A 305 -27.90 -13.83 7.33
C THR A 305 -27.61 -13.42 5.88
N ASN A 306 -28.00 -14.26 4.92
CA ASN A 306 -27.67 -14.13 3.50
C ASN A 306 -26.23 -13.65 3.25
N SER A 307 -25.24 -14.40 3.75
CA SER A 307 -23.85 -13.95 3.74
C SER A 307 -22.88 -15.10 3.47
N ILE A 308 -21.67 -14.77 3.07
CA ILE A 308 -20.58 -15.73 2.86
C ILE A 308 -19.30 -15.23 3.55
N THR A 309 -18.75 -16.05 4.43
CA THR A 309 -17.48 -15.78 5.10
C THR A 309 -16.36 -16.47 4.36
N VAL A 310 -15.39 -15.69 3.89
CA VAL A 310 -14.25 -16.17 3.10
C VAL A 310 -12.97 -15.96 3.87
N ARG A 311 -12.12 -16.99 3.89
CA ARG A 311 -10.75 -16.94 4.39
C ARG A 311 -9.78 -17.10 3.22
N ASP A 312 -9.07 -16.02 2.90
CA ASP A 312 -8.07 -16.01 1.82
C ASP A 312 -7.03 -14.88 2.03
N THR A 313 -6.10 -14.72 1.10
CA THR A 313 -5.18 -13.57 1.06
C THR A 313 -5.93 -12.25 0.86
N PRO A 314 -5.41 -11.11 1.38
CA PRO A 314 -6.02 -9.79 1.21
C PRO A 314 -6.27 -9.43 -0.27
N GLU A 315 -5.37 -9.82 -1.16
CA GLU A 315 -5.47 -9.59 -2.60
C GLU A 315 -6.66 -10.35 -3.19
N ASN A 316 -6.81 -11.63 -2.87
CA ASN A 316 -7.94 -12.43 -3.34
C ASN A 316 -9.26 -11.96 -2.73
N ILE A 317 -9.27 -11.51 -1.47
CA ILE A 317 -10.48 -10.98 -0.83
C ILE A 317 -10.99 -9.73 -1.56
N ARG A 318 -10.12 -8.87 -2.09
CA ARG A 318 -10.51 -7.74 -2.94
C ARG A 318 -11.11 -8.20 -4.27
N LEU A 319 -10.51 -9.20 -4.91
CA LEU A 319 -11.05 -9.76 -6.15
C LEU A 319 -12.41 -10.42 -5.94
N ILE A 320 -12.58 -11.13 -4.82
CA ILE A 320 -13.86 -11.74 -4.44
C ILE A 320 -14.92 -10.67 -4.17
N GLU A 321 -14.56 -9.58 -3.51
CA GLU A 321 -15.46 -8.45 -3.31
C GLU A 321 -15.95 -7.87 -4.64
N GLU A 322 -15.04 -7.66 -5.58
CA GLU A 322 -15.37 -7.15 -6.92
C GLU A 322 -16.24 -8.13 -7.70
N LEU A 323 -15.91 -9.42 -7.67
CA LEU A 323 -16.69 -10.50 -8.29
C LEU A 323 -18.12 -10.54 -7.72
N LEU A 324 -18.26 -10.56 -6.39
CA LEU A 324 -19.56 -10.61 -5.74
C LEU A 324 -20.37 -9.36 -6.03
N ARG A 325 -19.79 -8.15 -5.99
CA ARG A 325 -20.50 -6.91 -6.38
C ARG A 325 -20.95 -6.90 -7.84
N GLY A 326 -20.19 -7.53 -8.73
CA GLY A 326 -20.53 -7.63 -10.15
C GLY A 326 -21.72 -8.55 -10.40
N VAL A 327 -21.73 -9.71 -9.73
CA VAL A 327 -22.77 -10.73 -9.90
C VAL A 327 -24.04 -10.41 -9.09
N ASP A 328 -23.90 -9.78 -7.92
CA ASP A 328 -25.00 -9.43 -7.02
C ASP A 328 -25.81 -8.19 -7.47
N LYS A 329 -25.66 -7.78 -8.73
CA LYS A 329 -26.46 -6.72 -9.37
C LYS A 329 -27.68 -7.31 -10.07
N TYR A 330 -28.79 -6.55 -10.07
CA TYR A 330 -30.07 -6.91 -10.68
C TYR A 330 -29.94 -7.50 -12.09
N SER A 331 -30.51 -8.69 -12.30
CA SER A 331 -30.91 -9.15 -13.64
C SER A 331 -31.96 -8.17 -14.17
N ALA A 332 -31.76 -7.63 -15.37
CA ALA A 332 -32.78 -6.84 -16.05
C ALA A 332 -34.05 -7.71 -16.19
N GLU A 333 -35.20 -7.20 -15.76
CA GLU A 333 -36.50 -7.80 -16.08
C GLU A 333 -36.60 -7.96 -17.60
N VAL A 334 -36.65 -9.21 -18.06
CA VAL A 334 -37.03 -9.50 -19.43
C VAL A 334 -38.55 -9.36 -19.48
N VAL A 335 -39.01 -8.23 -19.98
CA VAL A 335 -40.41 -8.07 -20.39
C VAL A 335 -40.64 -9.06 -21.54
N MET A 336 -41.35 -10.16 -21.28
CA MET A 336 -41.88 -10.99 -22.35
C MET A 336 -43.06 -10.24 -22.95
N ASP A 337 -42.89 -9.72 -24.16
CA ASP A 337 -44.03 -9.34 -24.99
C ASP A 337 -44.74 -10.63 -25.42
N GLU A 338 -45.86 -10.93 -24.77
CA GLU A 338 -46.81 -11.94 -25.23
C GLU A 338 -47.49 -11.40 -26.50
N GLN A 339 -47.04 -11.85 -27.67
CA GLN A 339 -47.82 -11.68 -28.90
C GLN A 339 -48.96 -12.71 -28.91
N ILE A 340 -50.17 -12.19 -28.69
CA ILE A 340 -51.46 -12.87 -28.89
C ILE A 340 -51.74 -13.04 -30.39
#